data_AF-A0A382DVR0-F1
#
_entry.id   AF-A0A382DVR0-F1
#
_cell.length_a   1.000
_cell.length_b   1.000
_cell.length_c   1.000
_cell.angle_alpha   90.00
_cell.angle_beta   90.00
_cell.angle_gamma   90.00
#
_symmetry.space_group_name_H-M   'P 1'
#
loop_
_entity.id
_entity.type
_entity.pdbx_description
1 polymer ?
#
loop_
_entity_poly.entity_id
_entity_poly.type
_entity_poly.pdbx_seq_one_letter_code
_entity_poly.pdbx_strand_id
1 'polypeptide(L)'
;MNNVKPKIINLGCRLNIYEGEIIKSHSKKNKLKNVTIINSCAVTVEAEKKVAYEIRKAKRNFPNNKIVVTGCAAQIDPKKYASMKNVDLVLGNKEKIESKTWNNLKYNSKIQVDDIFKFSKNQHESIEKFEGKSRAFIEIQQGCDHRCTFCIIPYGRGNNRSVPIGVIVNRIQTFVNNGYKEVVLTGVDITDYGKDLPGKPNLSQLIKRILNLVPNLMRLRLSSIDCAEITQDFWSILLDKRLMPHFHLSLQSGNNLILKRMKRRHTREQAITFCKKVKSLRPDATFGADIIAGFPTESEIMFQDSLKLIDECKLTHLHIFPYSPREKTPASRMPQIDKKIIKERAKKLREKGKKNLIKYLTNKIGDKNFILIESSDAQKSIGKDQHFIKVQIDQKIQEGNIIPCVYTGIYNDVLLAKRI
;
A
#
# COMPACT_ATOMS: atom_id res chain seq x y z
N MET A 1 -29.15 -23.44 -13.52
CA MET A 1 -28.47 -22.42 -12.67
C MET A 1 -27.23 -21.92 -13.40
N ASN A 2 -27.18 -20.63 -13.76
CA ASN A 2 -26.01 -20.05 -14.43
C ASN A 2 -24.80 -20.09 -13.48
N ASN A 3 -23.79 -20.87 -13.83
CA ASN A 3 -22.55 -21.01 -13.05
C ASN A 3 -21.72 -19.72 -13.17
N VAL A 4 -21.85 -18.83 -12.17
CA VAL A 4 -21.13 -17.55 -12.16
C VAL A 4 -19.70 -17.77 -11.69
N LYS A 5 -18.74 -17.22 -12.45
CA LYS A 5 -17.31 -17.22 -12.08
C LYS A 5 -17.12 -16.60 -10.68
N PRO A 6 -16.10 -17.04 -9.92
CA PRO A 6 -15.88 -16.54 -8.57
C PRO A 6 -15.50 -15.06 -8.63
N LYS A 7 -16.08 -14.26 -7.73
CA LYS A 7 -15.85 -12.82 -7.67
C LYS A 7 -14.95 -12.49 -6.50
N ILE A 8 -13.85 -11.78 -6.74
CA ILE A 8 -12.91 -11.36 -5.69
C ILE A 8 -13.01 -9.84 -5.55
N ILE A 9 -13.28 -9.38 -4.33
CA ILE A 9 -13.35 -7.96 -3.98
C ILE A 9 -12.21 -7.66 -3.02
N ASN A 10 -11.15 -7.05 -3.55
CA ASN A 10 -10.00 -6.63 -2.76
C ASN A 10 -10.26 -5.24 -2.17
N LEU A 11 -10.15 -5.14 -0.84
CA LEU A 11 -10.27 -3.88 -0.10
C LEU A 11 -8.95 -3.59 0.61
N GLY A 12 -8.56 -2.33 0.72
CA GLY A 12 -7.38 -1.92 1.48
C GLY A 12 -6.13 -1.68 0.63
N CYS A 13 -5.04 -2.37 0.95
CA CYS A 13 -3.69 -2.01 0.51
C CYS A 13 -3.20 -2.81 -0.71
N ARG A 14 -2.00 -2.46 -1.20
CA ARG A 14 -1.31 -3.13 -2.31
C ARG A 14 -1.06 -4.62 -2.03
N LEU A 15 -0.79 -4.99 -0.77
CA LEU A 15 -0.69 -6.40 -0.36
C LEU A 15 -2.01 -7.16 -0.57
N ASN A 16 -3.16 -6.56 -0.24
CA ASN A 16 -4.44 -7.22 -0.49
C ASN A 16 -4.69 -7.42 -2.00
N ILE A 17 -4.18 -6.52 -2.86
CA ILE A 17 -4.25 -6.72 -4.32
C ILE A 17 -3.36 -7.90 -4.74
N TYR A 18 -2.12 -7.96 -4.23
CA TYR A 18 -1.20 -9.08 -4.46
C TYR A 18 -1.82 -10.42 -4.03
N GLU A 19 -2.25 -10.53 -2.78
CA GLU A 19 -2.90 -11.72 -2.23
C GLU A 19 -4.21 -12.06 -2.98
N GLY A 20 -4.91 -11.05 -3.48
CA GLY A 20 -6.09 -11.22 -4.31
C GLY A 20 -5.82 -11.97 -5.63
N GLU A 21 -4.68 -11.74 -6.26
CA GLU A 21 -4.28 -12.51 -7.45
C GLU A 21 -3.87 -13.95 -7.10
N ILE A 22 -3.31 -14.21 -5.91
CA ILE A 22 -3.08 -15.58 -5.40
C ILE A 22 -4.41 -16.30 -5.24
N ILE A 23 -5.37 -15.67 -4.55
CA ILE A 23 -6.73 -16.19 -4.36
C ILE A 23 -7.38 -16.49 -5.70
N LYS A 24 -7.19 -15.62 -6.70
CA LYS A 24 -7.71 -15.81 -8.05
C LYS A 24 -7.09 -16.99 -8.77
N SER A 25 -5.77 -17.16 -8.67
CA SER A 25 -5.05 -18.31 -9.20
C SER A 25 -5.60 -19.62 -8.61
N HIS A 26 -5.70 -19.70 -7.29
CA HIS A 26 -6.27 -20.86 -6.60
C HIS A 26 -7.74 -21.10 -6.96
N SER A 27 -8.54 -20.04 -7.08
CA SER A 27 -9.94 -20.14 -7.49
C SER A 27 -10.11 -20.71 -8.90
N LYS A 28 -9.24 -20.32 -9.84
CA LYS A 28 -9.22 -20.85 -11.20
C LYS A 28 -8.78 -22.32 -11.23
N LYS A 29 -7.66 -22.63 -10.56
CA LYS A 29 -7.10 -24.00 -10.46
C LYS A 29 -8.14 -24.97 -9.90
N ASN A 30 -8.89 -24.55 -8.88
CA ASN A 30 -9.93 -25.35 -8.24
C ASN A 30 -11.32 -25.23 -8.86
N LYS A 31 -11.45 -24.52 -9.99
CA LYS A 31 -12.72 -24.34 -10.72
C LYS A 31 -13.87 -23.88 -9.81
N LEU A 32 -13.58 -23.02 -8.83
CA LEU A 32 -14.58 -22.49 -7.90
C LEU A 32 -15.66 -21.73 -8.66
N LYS A 33 -16.92 -21.88 -8.25
CA LYS A 33 -18.10 -21.27 -8.88
C LYS A 33 -19.07 -20.80 -7.80
N ASN A 34 -19.85 -19.76 -8.09
CA ASN A 34 -20.86 -19.23 -7.19
C ASN A 34 -20.29 -18.84 -5.80
N VAL A 35 -19.08 -18.28 -5.77
CA VAL A 35 -18.44 -17.76 -4.55
C VAL A 35 -18.05 -16.30 -4.76
N THR A 36 -18.36 -15.45 -3.78
CA THR A 36 -17.82 -14.10 -3.68
C THR A 36 -16.87 -14.03 -2.50
N ILE A 37 -15.62 -13.65 -2.75
CA ILE A 37 -14.55 -13.56 -1.76
C ILE A 37 -14.28 -12.09 -1.46
N ILE A 38 -14.45 -11.69 -0.21
CA ILE A 38 -14.17 -10.34 0.28
C ILE A 38 -12.81 -10.37 1.00
N ASN A 39 -11.77 -9.80 0.38
CA ASN A 39 -10.45 -9.65 1.01
C ASN A 39 -10.40 -8.32 1.77
N SER A 40 -10.64 -8.41 3.09
CA SER A 40 -10.94 -7.31 3.99
C SER A 40 -9.71 -6.51 4.45
N CYS A 41 -9.97 -5.26 4.84
CA CYS A 41 -9.00 -4.33 5.42
C CYS A 41 -9.47 -3.87 6.81
N ALA A 42 -8.53 -3.70 7.74
CA ALA A 42 -8.78 -3.32 9.13
C ALA A 42 -8.02 -2.06 9.58
N VAL A 43 -7.40 -1.33 8.65
CA VAL A 43 -6.54 -0.17 8.97
C VAL A 43 -7.33 0.94 9.69
N THR A 44 -8.57 1.18 9.27
CA THR A 44 -9.46 2.19 9.87
C THR A 44 -10.86 1.63 10.08
N VAL A 45 -11.66 2.27 10.94
CA VAL A 45 -13.09 1.94 11.09
C VAL A 45 -13.86 2.12 9.77
N GLU A 46 -13.52 3.14 8.98
CA GLU A 46 -14.10 3.37 7.64
C GLU A 46 -13.80 2.22 6.68
N ALA A 47 -12.60 1.64 6.74
CA ALA A 47 -12.24 0.47 5.95
C ALA A 47 -13.12 -0.73 6.31
N GLU A 48 -13.38 -0.97 7.59
CA GLU A 48 -14.28 -2.05 8.03
C GLU A 48 -15.74 -1.79 7.66
N LYS A 49 -16.21 -0.54 7.76
CA LYS A 49 -17.54 -0.16 7.28
C LYS A 49 -17.70 -0.48 5.79
N LYS A 50 -16.65 -0.23 4.99
CA LYS A 50 -16.64 -0.59 3.57
C LYS A 50 -16.67 -2.11 3.36
N VAL A 51 -15.99 -2.90 4.20
CA VAL A 51 -16.09 -4.38 4.17
C VAL A 51 -17.54 -4.82 4.39
N ALA A 52 -18.20 -4.33 5.45
CA ALA A 52 -19.58 -4.68 5.74
C ALA A 52 -20.58 -4.22 4.65
N TYR A 53 -20.30 -3.07 4.01
CA TYR A 53 -21.05 -2.61 2.85
C TYR A 53 -20.90 -3.55 1.65
N GLU A 54 -19.67 -3.92 1.29
CA GLU A 54 -19.40 -4.81 0.15
C GLU A 54 -19.95 -6.22 0.37
N ILE A 55 -19.96 -6.75 1.60
CA ILE A 55 -20.63 -8.02 1.93
C ILE A 55 -22.12 -7.95 1.59
N ARG A 56 -22.83 -6.91 2.05
CA ARG A 56 -24.26 -6.73 1.79
C ARG A 56 -24.55 -6.52 0.31
N LYS A 57 -23.74 -5.70 -0.36
CA LYS A 57 -23.84 -5.44 -1.80
C LYS A 57 -23.61 -6.71 -2.63
N ALA A 58 -22.59 -7.50 -2.28
CA ALA A 58 -22.29 -8.77 -2.93
C ALA A 58 -23.45 -9.75 -2.81
N LYS A 59 -24.03 -9.92 -1.61
CA LYS A 59 -25.16 -10.83 -1.41
C LYS A 59 -26.41 -10.39 -2.18
N ARG A 60 -26.69 -9.08 -2.24
CA ARG A 60 -27.81 -8.54 -3.04
C ARG A 60 -27.62 -8.76 -4.54
N ASN A 61 -26.41 -8.51 -5.06
CA ASN A 61 -26.13 -8.62 -6.49
C ASN A 61 -25.95 -10.08 -6.95
N PHE A 62 -25.53 -10.96 -6.04
CA PHE A 62 -25.33 -12.39 -6.30
C PHE A 62 -25.97 -13.24 -5.18
N PRO A 63 -27.31 -13.35 -5.13
CA PRO A 63 -28.01 -14.02 -4.03
C PRO A 63 -27.61 -15.49 -3.83
N ASN A 64 -27.28 -16.18 -4.92
CA ASN A 64 -26.89 -17.58 -4.92
C ASN A 64 -25.42 -17.80 -4.57
N ASN A 65 -24.59 -16.74 -4.52
CA ASN A 65 -23.19 -16.90 -4.17
C ASN A 65 -23.02 -17.14 -2.67
N LYS A 66 -22.12 -18.06 -2.34
CA LYS A 66 -21.53 -18.16 -1.00
C LYS A 66 -20.59 -16.98 -0.78
N ILE A 67 -20.65 -16.35 0.38
CA ILE A 67 -19.80 -15.22 0.74
C ILE A 67 -18.69 -15.71 1.67
N VAL A 68 -17.45 -15.64 1.19
CA VAL A 68 -16.25 -15.92 1.98
C VAL A 68 -15.60 -14.59 2.35
N VAL A 69 -15.36 -14.35 3.64
CA VAL A 69 -14.65 -13.16 4.11
C VAL A 69 -13.27 -13.58 4.60
N THR A 70 -12.23 -12.92 4.09
CA THR A 70 -10.84 -13.10 4.52
C THR A 70 -10.15 -11.75 4.66
N GLY A 71 -8.83 -11.68 4.87
CA GLY A 71 -8.09 -10.44 5.02
C GLY A 71 -7.89 -10.02 6.48
N CYS A 72 -7.30 -8.85 6.69
CA CYS A 72 -6.90 -8.40 8.03
C CYS A 72 -8.08 -8.31 9.01
N ALA A 73 -9.24 -7.86 8.56
CA ALA A 73 -10.37 -7.66 9.48
C ALA A 73 -10.96 -9.00 9.93
N ALA A 74 -11.07 -9.96 9.00
CA ALA A 74 -11.46 -11.33 9.28
C ALA A 74 -10.49 -12.03 10.25
N GLN A 75 -9.18 -11.79 10.11
CA GLN A 75 -8.17 -12.33 11.02
C GLN A 75 -8.27 -11.71 12.44
N ILE A 76 -8.45 -10.40 12.53
CA ILE A 76 -8.46 -9.68 13.82
C ILE A 76 -9.71 -9.98 14.63
N ASP A 77 -10.86 -10.06 13.97
CA ASP A 77 -12.16 -10.27 14.61
C ASP A 77 -13.03 -11.26 13.81
N PRO A 78 -12.69 -12.55 13.84
CA PRO A 78 -13.41 -13.56 13.06
C PRO A 78 -14.86 -13.72 13.50
N LYS A 79 -15.14 -13.57 14.81
CA LYS A 79 -16.48 -13.72 15.38
C LYS A 79 -17.44 -12.65 14.85
N LYS A 80 -17.00 -11.39 14.75
CA LYS A 80 -17.79 -10.30 14.16
C LYS A 80 -18.22 -10.57 12.73
N TYR A 81 -17.35 -11.12 11.89
CA TYR A 81 -17.71 -11.40 10.50
C TYR A 81 -18.53 -12.69 10.38
N ALA A 82 -18.28 -13.69 11.23
CA ALA A 82 -19.06 -14.91 11.27
C ALA A 82 -20.50 -14.68 11.77
N SER A 83 -20.74 -13.70 12.65
CA SER A 83 -22.10 -13.37 13.10
C SER A 83 -22.93 -12.63 12.05
N MET A 84 -22.32 -12.12 10.98
CA MET A 84 -23.06 -11.49 9.89
C MET A 84 -23.89 -12.54 9.12
N LYS A 85 -25.20 -12.31 9.02
CA LYS A 85 -26.17 -13.19 8.32
C LYS A 85 -25.74 -13.57 6.90
N ASN A 86 -25.10 -12.64 6.18
CA ASN A 86 -24.73 -12.81 4.77
C ASN A 86 -23.37 -13.46 4.54
N VAL A 87 -22.64 -13.83 5.59
CA VAL A 87 -21.33 -14.48 5.49
C VAL A 87 -21.52 -15.98 5.64
N ASP A 88 -20.90 -16.78 4.78
CA ASP A 88 -20.94 -18.25 4.83
C ASP A 88 -19.66 -18.84 5.43
N LEU A 89 -18.51 -18.18 5.28
CA LEU A 89 -17.22 -18.64 5.76
C LEU A 89 -16.27 -17.47 6.04
N VAL A 90 -15.50 -17.59 7.12
CA VAL A 90 -14.43 -16.66 7.50
C VAL A 90 -13.10 -17.40 7.48
N LEU A 91 -12.16 -16.92 6.65
CA LEU A 91 -10.82 -17.47 6.49
C LEU A 91 -9.77 -16.49 7.01
N GLY A 92 -8.75 -16.98 7.70
CA GLY A 92 -7.64 -16.16 8.15
C GLY A 92 -6.67 -15.81 7.01
N ASN A 93 -5.67 -14.99 7.34
CA ASN A 93 -4.71 -14.48 6.37
C ASN A 93 -3.70 -15.55 5.90
N LYS A 94 -3.46 -16.59 6.70
CA LYS A 94 -2.65 -17.74 6.32
C LYS A 94 -3.45 -18.67 5.39
N GLU A 95 -4.69 -18.95 5.76
CA GLU A 95 -5.54 -19.90 5.06
C GLU A 95 -5.84 -19.43 3.63
N LYS A 96 -5.99 -18.12 3.41
CA LYS A 96 -6.31 -17.58 2.08
C LYS A 96 -5.21 -17.77 1.03
N ILE A 97 -3.95 -17.90 1.44
CA ILE A 97 -2.83 -18.09 0.52
C ILE A 97 -2.56 -19.58 0.24
N GLU A 98 -3.08 -20.49 1.06
CA GLU A 98 -2.90 -21.93 0.91
C GLU A 98 -3.82 -22.49 -0.18
N SER A 99 -3.23 -23.14 -1.21
CA SER A 99 -3.99 -23.73 -2.32
C SER A 99 -5.08 -24.71 -1.82
N LYS A 100 -4.73 -25.58 -0.86
CA LYS A 100 -5.63 -26.61 -0.29
C LYS A 100 -6.92 -26.03 0.33
N THR A 101 -6.89 -24.80 0.84
CA THR A 101 -8.06 -24.12 1.41
C THR A 101 -9.16 -23.98 0.36
N TRP A 102 -8.77 -23.72 -0.89
CA TRP A 102 -9.68 -23.46 -1.99
C TRP A 102 -10.17 -24.74 -2.69
N ASN A 103 -9.51 -25.88 -2.47
CA ASN A 103 -9.92 -27.17 -3.05
C ASN A 103 -11.21 -27.71 -2.42
N ASN A 104 -11.39 -27.49 -1.11
CA ASN A 104 -12.52 -28.03 -0.36
C ASN A 104 -12.96 -27.02 0.71
N LEU A 105 -13.67 -25.97 0.28
CA LEU A 105 -14.22 -24.96 1.19
C LEU A 105 -15.24 -25.62 2.13
N LYS A 106 -14.85 -25.80 3.39
CA LYS A 106 -15.70 -26.43 4.41
C LYS A 106 -16.65 -25.38 5.00
N TYR A 107 -17.93 -25.44 4.68
CA TYR A 107 -18.92 -24.48 5.21
C TYR A 107 -19.48 -24.89 6.59
N ASN A 108 -19.24 -26.13 7.03
CA ASN A 108 -19.75 -26.65 8.31
C ASN A 108 -19.09 -25.95 9.51
N SER A 109 -17.82 -25.53 9.39
CA SER A 109 -17.18 -24.63 10.33
C SER A 109 -17.03 -23.25 9.71
N LYS A 110 -17.86 -22.31 10.19
CA LYS A 110 -17.91 -20.94 9.67
C LYS A 110 -16.63 -20.14 9.92
N ILE A 111 -15.84 -20.50 10.94
CA ILE A 111 -14.59 -19.81 11.29
C ILE A 111 -13.42 -20.78 11.09
N GLN A 112 -12.51 -20.42 10.20
CA GLN A 112 -11.25 -21.14 9.94
C GLN A 112 -10.13 -20.11 9.93
N VAL A 113 -9.67 -19.78 11.13
CA VAL A 113 -8.69 -18.72 11.37
C VAL A 113 -7.69 -19.23 12.40
N ASP A 114 -6.48 -19.57 11.97
CA ASP A 114 -5.39 -19.92 12.88
C ASP A 114 -4.80 -18.67 13.57
N ASP A 115 -4.00 -18.92 14.60
CA ASP A 115 -3.19 -17.89 15.25
C ASP A 115 -2.07 -17.40 14.31
N ILE A 116 -2.20 -16.16 13.85
CA ILE A 116 -1.26 -15.53 12.91
C ILE A 116 0.15 -15.33 13.51
N PHE A 117 0.30 -15.37 14.83
CA PHE A 117 1.60 -15.22 15.49
C PHE A 117 2.42 -16.52 15.53
N LYS A 118 1.78 -17.69 15.38
CA LYS A 118 2.47 -18.98 15.27
C LYS A 118 3.09 -19.22 13.89
N PHE A 119 2.78 -18.35 12.93
CA PHE A 119 3.25 -18.48 11.56
C PHE A 119 4.61 -17.80 11.37
N SER A 120 5.65 -18.60 11.13
CA SER A 120 7.06 -18.17 11.11
C SER A 120 7.69 -18.06 9.72
N LYS A 121 7.08 -18.63 8.67
CA LYS A 121 7.65 -18.61 7.30
C LYS A 121 6.65 -18.07 6.30
N ASN A 122 7.06 -17.20 5.38
CA ASN A 122 6.20 -16.85 4.26
C ASN A 122 6.06 -18.03 3.31
N GLN A 123 4.82 -18.37 2.92
CA GLN A 123 4.60 -19.32 1.83
C GLN A 123 4.89 -18.62 0.50
N HIS A 124 5.75 -19.23 -0.31
CA HIS A 124 6.24 -18.64 -1.55
C HIS A 124 5.33 -18.99 -2.74
N GLU A 125 4.06 -18.59 -2.68
CA GLU A 125 3.15 -18.73 -3.83
C GLU A 125 3.58 -17.78 -4.97
N SER A 126 3.67 -18.31 -6.19
CA SER A 126 4.08 -17.56 -7.38
C SER A 126 2.87 -16.98 -8.11
N ILE A 127 2.95 -15.69 -8.42
CA ILE A 127 1.99 -15.01 -9.29
C ILE A 127 2.74 -14.67 -10.57
N GLU A 128 2.19 -15.08 -11.71
CA GLU A 128 2.80 -14.79 -13.01
C GLU A 128 2.23 -13.52 -13.63
N LYS A 129 0.96 -13.18 -13.35
CA LYS A 129 0.26 -12.05 -13.99
C LYS A 129 -0.78 -11.39 -13.09
N PHE A 130 -0.88 -10.08 -13.20
CA PHE A 130 -1.95 -9.23 -12.67
C PHE A 130 -2.91 -8.85 -13.80
N GLU A 131 -4.14 -9.36 -13.77
CA GLU A 131 -5.14 -8.94 -14.77
C GLU A 131 -5.56 -7.47 -14.55
N GLY A 132 -5.54 -6.67 -15.63
CA GLY A 132 -6.05 -5.29 -15.62
C GLY A 132 -5.20 -4.32 -14.78
N LYS A 133 -3.90 -4.55 -14.67
CA LYS A 133 -2.96 -3.65 -13.98
C LYS A 133 -1.79 -3.30 -14.89
N SER A 134 -1.43 -2.02 -14.92
CA SER A 134 -0.24 -1.50 -15.61
C SER A 134 1.07 -1.72 -14.84
N ARG A 135 0.98 -2.09 -13.56
CA ARG A 135 2.12 -2.36 -12.67
C ARG A 135 1.99 -3.73 -12.02
N ALA A 136 3.13 -4.39 -11.82
CA ALA A 136 3.20 -5.55 -10.96
C ALA A 136 3.51 -5.12 -9.51
N PHE A 137 2.78 -5.67 -8.55
CA PHE A 137 3.12 -5.54 -7.14
C PHE A 137 3.87 -6.80 -6.73
N ILE A 138 4.95 -6.67 -5.96
CA ILE A 138 5.65 -7.83 -5.42
C ILE A 138 5.73 -7.74 -3.90
N GLU A 139 5.12 -8.71 -3.23
CA GLU A 139 5.29 -8.88 -1.80
C GLU A 139 6.74 -9.31 -1.52
N ILE A 140 7.46 -8.46 -0.79
CA ILE A 140 8.82 -8.77 -0.31
C ILE A 140 8.85 -9.07 1.19
N GLN A 141 7.79 -8.69 1.90
CA GLN A 141 7.74 -8.70 3.36
C GLN A 141 6.28 -8.73 3.83
N GLN A 142 6.01 -9.45 4.92
CA GLN A 142 4.69 -9.58 5.53
C GLN A 142 4.75 -9.52 7.06
N GLY A 143 3.68 -9.08 7.71
CA GLY A 143 3.64 -8.86 9.15
C GLY A 143 4.52 -7.69 9.58
N CYS A 144 4.72 -7.46 10.87
CA CYS A 144 5.61 -6.39 11.34
C CYS A 144 6.01 -6.70 12.77
N ASP A 145 7.27 -6.48 13.14
CA ASP A 145 7.73 -6.61 14.53
C ASP A 145 7.63 -5.28 15.29
N HIS A 146 7.49 -4.17 14.56
CA HIS A 146 7.29 -2.86 15.17
C HIS A 146 5.88 -2.70 15.72
N ARG A 147 5.80 -2.37 17.01
CA ARG A 147 4.53 -2.24 17.74
C ARG A 147 4.16 -0.77 17.95
N CYS A 148 3.83 -0.05 16.86
CA CYS A 148 3.28 1.31 16.99
C CYS A 148 2.01 1.29 17.85
N THR A 149 1.84 2.28 18.72
CA THR A 149 0.75 2.27 19.72
C THR A 149 -0.64 2.37 19.13
N PHE A 150 -0.79 2.81 17.87
CA PHE A 150 -2.07 2.90 17.16
C PHE A 150 -2.33 1.74 16.18
N CYS A 151 -1.33 0.89 15.94
CA CYS A 151 -1.37 -0.04 14.81
C CYS A 151 -1.98 -1.40 15.21
N ILE A 152 -3.09 -1.76 14.59
CA ILE A 152 -3.74 -3.08 14.79
C ILE A 152 -3.15 -4.17 13.88
N ILE A 153 -2.35 -3.79 12.88
CA ILE A 153 -1.88 -4.70 11.82
C ILE A 153 -1.13 -5.95 12.33
N PRO A 154 -0.30 -5.90 13.39
CA PRO A 154 0.32 -7.12 13.92
C PRO A 154 -0.69 -8.23 14.26
N TYR A 155 -1.88 -7.88 14.75
CA TYR A 155 -2.93 -8.87 15.04
C TYR A 155 -3.61 -9.45 13.80
N GLY A 156 -3.51 -8.75 12.66
CA GLY A 156 -4.03 -9.23 11.39
C GLY A 156 -2.98 -9.95 10.54
N ARG A 157 -1.69 -9.61 10.67
CA ARG A 157 -0.64 -10.07 9.76
C ARG A 157 0.53 -10.77 10.46
N GLY A 158 0.56 -10.80 11.79
CA GLY A 158 1.59 -11.47 12.59
C GLY A 158 2.93 -10.74 12.60
N ASN A 159 3.97 -11.47 13.01
CA ASN A 159 5.36 -11.00 13.07
C ASN A 159 5.96 -10.80 11.67
N ASN A 160 7.06 -10.04 11.61
CA ASN A 160 7.80 -9.81 10.38
C ASN A 160 8.27 -11.13 9.77
N ARG A 161 8.03 -11.28 8.47
CA ARG A 161 8.51 -12.39 7.65
C ARG A 161 8.91 -11.82 6.30
N SER A 162 10.12 -12.11 5.85
CA SER A 162 10.65 -11.64 4.58
C SER A 162 10.60 -12.73 3.52
N VAL A 163 10.58 -12.34 2.25
CA VAL A 163 10.72 -13.25 1.12
C VAL A 163 12.20 -13.29 0.73
N PRO A 164 12.84 -14.45 0.54
CA PRO A 164 14.24 -14.53 0.13
C PRO A 164 14.54 -13.79 -1.19
N ILE A 165 15.72 -13.17 -1.27
CA ILE A 165 16.10 -12.30 -2.41
C ILE A 165 16.01 -13.03 -3.75
N GLY A 166 16.50 -14.27 -3.84
CA GLY A 166 16.46 -15.04 -5.09
C GLY A 166 15.04 -15.27 -5.59
N VAL A 167 14.09 -15.51 -4.68
CA VAL A 167 12.67 -15.65 -5.01
C VAL A 167 12.10 -14.33 -5.54
N ILE A 168 12.46 -13.20 -4.93
CA ILE A 168 12.03 -11.88 -5.38
C ILE A 168 12.57 -11.59 -6.78
N VAL A 169 13.87 -11.77 -7.02
CA VAL A 169 14.53 -11.52 -8.30
C VAL A 169 13.89 -12.35 -9.42
N ASN A 170 13.70 -13.66 -9.19
CA ASN A 170 13.08 -14.54 -10.19
C ASN A 170 11.65 -14.09 -10.54
N ARG A 171 10.84 -13.69 -9.55
CA ARG A 171 9.48 -13.19 -9.80
C ARG A 171 9.47 -11.87 -10.57
N ILE A 172 10.38 -10.96 -10.26
CA ILE A 172 10.52 -9.70 -11.00
C ILE A 172 10.90 -10.00 -12.46
N GLN A 173 11.82 -10.95 -12.70
CA GLN A 173 12.16 -11.38 -14.05
C GLN A 173 10.94 -11.94 -14.79
N THR A 174 10.11 -12.77 -14.14
CA THR A 174 8.84 -13.24 -14.72
C THR A 174 7.91 -12.07 -15.08
N PHE A 175 7.76 -11.07 -14.21
CA PHE A 175 6.92 -9.91 -14.52
C PHE A 175 7.47 -9.10 -15.70
N VAL A 176 8.78 -8.88 -15.76
CA VAL A 176 9.41 -8.18 -16.89
C VAL A 176 9.19 -8.97 -18.20
N ASN A 177 9.37 -10.29 -18.18
CA ASN A 177 9.12 -11.16 -19.33
C ASN A 177 7.65 -11.14 -19.77
N ASN A 178 6.72 -10.94 -18.83
CA ASN A 178 5.29 -10.78 -19.09
C ASN A 178 4.89 -9.34 -19.50
N GLY A 179 5.86 -8.47 -19.76
CA GLY A 179 5.65 -7.13 -20.30
C GLY A 179 5.41 -6.04 -19.26
N TYR A 180 5.54 -6.32 -17.96
CA TYR A 180 5.44 -5.28 -16.93
C TYR A 180 6.64 -4.35 -16.97
N LYS A 181 6.37 -3.07 -17.24
CA LYS A 181 7.41 -2.03 -17.30
C LYS A 181 7.71 -1.40 -15.93
N GLU A 182 6.85 -1.60 -14.94
CA GLU A 182 7.05 -1.10 -13.58
C GLU A 182 6.67 -2.14 -12.52
N VAL A 183 7.60 -2.35 -11.58
CA VAL A 183 7.41 -3.22 -10.42
C VAL A 183 7.44 -2.39 -9.14
N VAL A 184 6.48 -2.64 -8.26
CA VAL A 184 6.35 -1.98 -6.97
C VAL A 184 6.65 -2.97 -5.85
N LEU A 185 7.73 -2.74 -5.10
CA LEU A 185 8.02 -3.49 -3.88
C LEU A 185 6.97 -3.14 -2.84
N THR A 186 6.27 -4.15 -2.31
CA THR A 186 5.22 -3.97 -1.32
C THR A 186 5.44 -4.88 -0.11
N GLY A 187 5.00 -4.39 1.04
CA GLY A 187 5.07 -5.06 2.32
C GLY A 187 4.25 -4.28 3.35
N VAL A 188 4.28 -4.73 4.60
CA VAL A 188 3.70 -3.98 5.72
C VAL A 188 4.70 -2.93 6.22
N ASP A 189 5.96 -3.34 6.39
CA ASP A 189 7.10 -2.50 6.75
C ASP A 189 8.31 -2.98 5.94
N ILE A 190 8.40 -2.52 4.68
CA ILE A 190 9.47 -2.97 3.78
C ILE A 190 10.87 -2.56 4.23
N THR A 191 10.97 -1.55 5.10
CA THR A 191 12.22 -1.12 5.69
C THR A 191 12.77 -2.09 6.73
N ASP A 192 11.91 -2.93 7.32
CA ASP A 192 12.28 -4.00 8.26
C ASP A 192 12.67 -5.31 7.54
N TYR A 193 12.82 -5.27 6.21
CA TYR A 193 13.11 -6.44 5.38
C TYR A 193 14.42 -7.12 5.80
N GLY A 194 14.35 -8.45 5.84
CA GLY A 194 15.46 -9.38 5.84
C GLY A 194 16.11 -9.66 7.20
N LYS A 195 15.66 -9.03 8.29
CA LYS A 195 16.15 -9.31 9.66
C LYS A 195 15.93 -10.77 10.10
N ASP A 196 14.92 -11.42 9.53
CA ASP A 196 14.56 -12.83 9.74
C ASP A 196 15.23 -13.81 8.75
N LEU A 197 16.02 -13.31 7.79
CA LEU A 197 16.70 -14.14 6.78
C LEU A 197 18.17 -14.43 7.15
N PRO A 198 18.75 -15.55 6.66
CA PRO A 198 20.19 -15.81 6.76
C PRO A 198 21.01 -14.66 6.16
N GLY A 199 22.08 -14.26 6.85
CA GLY A 199 22.92 -13.11 6.45
C GLY A 199 22.27 -11.74 6.68
N LYS A 200 21.02 -11.69 7.15
CA LYS A 200 20.26 -10.48 7.53
C LYS A 200 20.35 -9.33 6.51
N PRO A 201 20.09 -9.59 5.21
CA PRO A 201 20.23 -8.55 4.20
C PRO A 201 19.21 -7.43 4.42
N ASN A 202 19.61 -6.18 4.20
CA ASN A 202 18.69 -5.04 4.33
C ASN A 202 17.97 -4.68 3.02
N LEU A 203 16.98 -3.78 3.08
CA LEU A 203 16.23 -3.31 1.92
C LEU A 203 17.15 -2.73 0.81
N SER A 204 18.19 -1.99 1.18
CA SER A 204 19.14 -1.41 0.23
C SER A 204 19.86 -2.50 -0.57
N GLN A 205 20.31 -3.57 0.09
CA GLN A 205 20.95 -4.71 -0.58
C GLN A 205 19.98 -5.48 -1.48
N LEU A 206 18.71 -5.62 -1.08
CA LEU A 206 17.67 -6.19 -1.94
C LEU A 206 17.52 -5.36 -3.23
N ILE A 207 17.37 -4.04 -3.10
CA ILE A 207 17.21 -3.15 -4.26
C ILE A 207 18.43 -3.22 -5.19
N LYS A 208 19.65 -3.15 -4.64
CA LYS A 208 20.89 -3.30 -5.43
C LYS A 208 20.90 -4.61 -6.22
N ARG A 209 20.54 -5.74 -5.58
CA ARG A 209 20.50 -7.05 -6.25
C ARG A 209 19.43 -7.12 -7.34
N ILE A 210 18.25 -6.56 -7.11
CA ILE A 210 17.20 -6.50 -8.15
C ILE A 210 17.69 -5.72 -9.37
N LEU A 211 18.26 -4.52 -9.14
CA LEU A 211 18.75 -3.66 -10.21
C LEU A 211 19.90 -4.31 -11.00
N ASN A 212 20.77 -5.07 -10.34
CA ASN A 212 21.87 -5.76 -11.01
C ASN A 212 21.43 -7.02 -11.76
N LEU A 213 20.53 -7.82 -11.17
CA LEU A 213 20.15 -9.14 -11.70
C LEU A 213 18.95 -9.11 -12.66
N VAL A 214 18.24 -7.98 -12.75
CA VAL A 214 17.13 -7.78 -13.70
C VAL A 214 17.41 -6.53 -14.56
N PRO A 215 18.36 -6.59 -15.51
CA PRO A 215 18.78 -5.42 -16.30
C PRO A 215 17.63 -4.80 -17.10
N ASN A 216 16.70 -5.62 -17.58
CA ASN A 216 15.55 -5.19 -18.40
C ASN A 216 14.41 -4.53 -17.59
N LEU A 217 14.51 -4.44 -16.26
CA LEU A 217 13.50 -3.75 -15.44
C LEU A 217 13.55 -2.23 -15.70
N MET A 218 12.50 -1.65 -16.28
CA MET A 218 12.51 -0.22 -16.59
C MET A 218 12.26 0.67 -15.36
N ARG A 219 11.36 0.27 -14.47
CA ARG A 219 10.99 1.04 -13.28
C ARG A 219 10.82 0.15 -12.06
N LEU A 220 11.51 0.51 -10.98
CA LEU A 220 11.35 -0.05 -9.65
C LEU A 220 10.84 1.05 -8.72
N ARG A 221 9.74 0.78 -8.02
CA ARG A 221 9.14 1.71 -7.07
C ARG A 221 9.02 1.07 -5.70
N LEU A 222 9.20 1.87 -4.66
CA LEU A 222 9.03 1.45 -3.28
C LEU A 222 7.62 1.81 -2.78
N SER A 223 7.06 0.96 -1.93
CA SER A 223 5.94 1.37 -1.06
C SER A 223 6.43 2.31 0.05
N SER A 224 5.62 2.51 1.10
CA SER A 224 5.99 3.36 2.23
C SER A 224 7.28 2.88 2.90
N ILE A 225 8.18 3.81 3.24
CA ILE A 225 9.45 3.56 3.94
C ILE A 225 9.51 4.39 5.23
N ASP A 226 10.24 3.87 6.22
CA ASP A 226 10.64 4.58 7.43
C ASP A 226 12.07 5.14 7.27
N CYS A 227 12.26 6.45 7.45
CA CYS A 227 13.58 7.06 7.29
C CYS A 227 14.59 6.61 8.35
N ALA A 228 14.14 6.12 9.51
CA ALA A 228 15.02 5.64 10.57
C ALA A 228 15.82 4.38 10.18
N GLU A 229 15.30 3.56 9.27
CA GLU A 229 15.90 2.28 8.89
C GLU A 229 16.78 2.39 7.62
N ILE A 230 16.92 3.60 7.06
CA ILE A 230 17.69 3.82 5.85
C ILE A 230 19.19 3.85 6.17
N THR A 231 19.94 2.91 5.61
CA THR A 231 21.38 2.76 5.79
C THR A 231 22.20 3.54 4.75
N GLN A 232 23.52 3.63 4.95
CA GLN A 232 24.43 4.31 4.02
C GLN A 232 24.38 3.72 2.60
N ASP A 233 24.10 2.43 2.47
CA ASP A 233 23.96 1.76 1.18
C ASP A 233 22.90 2.39 0.28
N PHE A 234 21.84 2.93 0.86
CA PHE A 234 20.69 3.48 0.13
C PHE A 234 21.08 4.64 -0.78
N TRP A 235 22.02 5.48 -0.35
CA TRP A 235 22.39 6.70 -1.07
C TRP A 235 23.00 6.43 -2.45
N SER A 236 23.78 5.35 -2.58
CA SER A 236 24.33 4.93 -3.87
C SER A 236 23.25 4.47 -4.86
N ILE A 237 22.17 3.88 -4.35
CA ILE A 237 21.05 3.37 -5.16
C ILE A 237 20.25 4.52 -5.77
N LEU A 238 20.21 5.66 -5.08
CA LEU A 238 19.56 6.86 -5.59
C LEU A 238 20.17 7.35 -6.91
N LEU A 239 21.33 6.88 -7.37
CA LEU A 239 21.86 7.27 -8.67
C LEU A 239 21.20 6.51 -9.83
N ASP A 240 20.67 5.31 -9.58
CA ASP A 240 20.00 4.50 -10.60
C ASP A 240 18.63 5.11 -10.97
N LYS A 241 18.45 5.43 -12.25
CA LYS A 241 17.21 6.06 -12.76
C LYS A 241 16.04 5.09 -12.84
N ARG A 242 16.28 3.77 -12.79
CA ARG A 242 15.22 2.76 -12.67
C ARG A 242 14.55 2.83 -11.30
N LEU A 243 15.24 3.25 -10.25
CA LEU A 243 14.60 3.56 -8.98
C LEU A 243 13.81 4.88 -9.12
N MET A 244 12.49 4.76 -8.99
CA MET A 244 11.58 5.89 -9.21
C MET A 244 11.75 6.96 -8.13
N PRO A 245 11.85 8.24 -8.52
CA PRO A 245 12.18 9.37 -7.64
C PRO A 245 10.97 9.82 -6.79
N HIS A 246 10.18 8.90 -6.27
CA HIS A 246 9.06 9.20 -5.38
C HIS A 246 9.16 8.32 -4.13
N PHE A 247 9.41 8.96 -3.00
CA PHE A 247 9.57 8.29 -1.70
C PHE A 247 8.37 8.60 -0.81
N HIS A 248 7.60 7.56 -0.49
CA HIS A 248 6.46 7.70 0.42
C HIS A 248 6.91 7.40 1.85
N LEU A 249 6.74 8.35 2.77
CA LEU A 249 7.30 8.27 4.12
C LEU A 249 6.22 7.98 5.16
N SER A 250 6.45 7.01 6.03
CA SER A 250 5.55 6.71 7.15
C SER A 250 5.78 7.67 8.34
N LEU A 251 5.59 8.99 8.12
CA LEU A 251 5.95 10.02 9.11
C LEU A 251 5.03 10.03 10.34
N GLN A 252 3.74 9.85 10.13
CA GLN A 252 2.65 9.86 11.12
C GLN A 252 2.41 11.18 11.85
N SER A 253 3.45 11.89 12.30
CA SER A 253 3.35 13.20 12.97
C SER A 253 4.61 14.04 12.74
N GLY A 254 4.52 15.36 12.91
CA GLY A 254 5.69 16.25 12.94
C GLY A 254 6.21 16.58 14.33
N ASN A 255 5.58 16.13 15.41
CA ASN A 255 6.03 16.47 16.76
C ASN A 255 6.71 15.28 17.46
N ASN A 256 7.90 15.50 18.02
CA ASN A 256 8.71 14.44 18.64
C ASN A 256 8.02 13.76 19.84
N LEU A 257 7.23 14.49 20.64
CA LEU A 257 6.50 13.86 21.75
C LEU A 257 5.38 12.95 21.24
N ILE A 258 4.67 13.36 20.19
CA ILE A 258 3.65 12.52 19.55
C ILE A 258 4.29 11.31 18.86
N LEU A 259 5.40 11.49 18.15
CA LEU A 259 6.17 10.38 17.57
C LEU A 259 6.61 9.37 18.65
N LYS A 260 7.12 9.85 19.79
CA LYS A 260 7.46 9.00 20.94
C LYS A 260 6.25 8.24 21.48
N ARG A 261 5.10 8.90 21.67
CA ARG A 261 3.85 8.27 22.13
C ARG A 261 3.28 7.28 21.10
N MET A 262 3.49 7.53 19.81
CA MET A 262 3.20 6.62 18.71
C MET A 262 4.16 5.42 18.67
N LYS A 263 5.27 5.49 19.42
CA LYS A 263 6.41 4.58 19.40
C LYS A 263 7.11 4.52 18.05
N ARG A 264 7.25 5.66 17.35
CA ARG A 264 7.98 5.75 16.08
C ARG A 264 9.48 5.63 16.28
N ARG A 265 10.18 5.09 15.28
CA ARG A 265 11.64 4.93 15.26
C ARG A 265 12.37 6.23 14.92
N HIS A 266 11.71 7.11 14.17
CA HIS A 266 12.28 8.36 13.69
C HIS A 266 11.85 9.57 14.52
N THR A 267 12.71 10.59 14.57
CA THR A 267 12.38 11.95 15.00
C THR A 267 11.98 12.84 13.82
N ARG A 268 11.42 14.02 14.12
CA ARG A 268 11.15 15.07 13.14
C ARG A 268 12.41 15.46 12.36
N GLU A 269 13.52 15.67 13.07
CA GLU A 269 14.79 16.14 12.52
C GLU A 269 15.41 15.10 11.59
N GLN A 270 15.27 13.81 11.93
CA GLN A 270 15.70 12.71 11.05
C GLN A 270 14.91 12.69 9.75
N ALA A 271 13.58 12.91 9.79
CA ALA A 271 12.76 13.02 8.59
C ALA A 271 13.18 14.20 7.70
N ILE A 272 13.42 15.37 8.28
CA ILE A 272 13.86 16.56 7.53
C ILE A 272 15.23 16.32 6.91
N THR A 273 16.17 15.77 7.68
CA THR A 273 17.53 15.45 7.22
C THR A 273 17.52 14.44 6.09
N PHE A 274 16.68 13.40 6.21
CA PHE A 274 16.48 12.42 5.15
C PHE A 274 16.01 13.09 3.85
N CYS A 275 14.95 13.91 3.90
CA CYS A 275 14.44 14.59 2.71
C CYS A 275 15.47 15.51 2.07
N LYS A 276 16.23 16.27 2.88
CA LYS A 276 17.33 17.13 2.40
C LYS A 276 18.42 16.32 1.69
N LYS A 277 18.85 15.20 2.27
CA LYS A 277 19.89 14.33 1.70
C LYS A 277 19.43 13.62 0.42
N VAL A 278 18.18 13.16 0.37
CA VAL A 278 17.61 12.64 -0.87
C VAL A 278 17.61 13.72 -1.95
N LYS A 279 17.19 14.95 -1.63
CA LYS A 279 17.16 16.07 -2.59
C LYS A 279 18.53 16.50 -3.08
N SER A 280 19.59 16.41 -2.26
CA SER A 280 20.94 16.75 -2.73
C SER A 280 21.48 15.73 -3.74
N LEU A 281 21.07 14.46 -3.65
CA LEU A 281 21.51 13.39 -4.56
C LEU A 281 20.56 13.19 -5.75
N ARG A 282 19.26 13.43 -5.55
CA ARG A 282 18.21 13.34 -6.56
C ARG A 282 17.31 14.59 -6.46
N PRO A 283 17.74 15.72 -7.07
CA PRO A 283 17.01 17.00 -7.00
C PRO A 283 15.55 16.91 -7.46
N ASP A 284 15.26 16.00 -8.37
CA ASP A 284 13.94 15.76 -8.92
C ASP A 284 12.99 14.99 -7.98
N ALA A 285 13.50 14.39 -6.89
CA ALA A 285 12.72 13.53 -5.99
C ALA A 285 11.46 14.20 -5.43
N THR A 286 10.36 13.45 -5.33
CA THR A 286 9.14 13.86 -4.63
C THR A 286 8.93 13.03 -3.38
N PHE A 287 8.23 13.64 -2.42
CA PHE A 287 7.93 13.00 -1.16
C PHE A 287 6.42 12.93 -0.94
N GLY A 288 5.96 11.71 -0.65
CA GLY A 288 4.67 11.48 -0.05
C GLY A 288 4.81 11.22 1.44
N ALA A 289 3.72 11.36 2.19
CA ALA A 289 3.72 10.94 3.58
C ALA A 289 2.33 10.51 4.07
N ASP A 290 2.33 9.54 4.98
CA ASP A 290 1.17 9.23 5.81
C ASP A 290 1.26 10.08 7.10
N ILE A 291 0.20 10.82 7.42
CA ILE A 291 0.09 11.64 8.65
C ILE A 291 -1.24 11.32 9.34
N ILE A 292 -1.19 11.10 10.66
CA ILE A 292 -2.34 10.89 11.51
C ILE A 292 -2.69 12.21 12.20
N ALA A 293 -3.88 12.72 11.93
CA ALA A 293 -4.40 13.92 12.58
C ALA A 293 -5.08 13.56 13.90
N GLY A 294 -4.83 14.32 14.97
CA GLY A 294 -5.57 14.17 16.21
C GLY A 294 -5.26 12.88 16.97
N PHE A 295 -4.00 12.44 16.94
CA PHE A 295 -3.55 11.35 17.80
C PHE A 295 -3.85 11.70 19.28
N PRO A 296 -4.17 10.72 20.14
CA PRO A 296 -4.46 10.98 21.55
C PRO A 296 -3.41 11.89 22.19
N THR A 297 -3.82 12.83 23.04
CA THR A 297 -2.96 13.81 23.72
C THR A 297 -2.23 14.87 22.85
N GLU A 298 -2.51 14.95 21.54
CA GLU A 298 -2.00 16.01 20.65
C GLU A 298 -2.58 17.40 20.98
N SER A 299 -1.72 18.30 21.47
CA SER A 299 -2.06 19.70 21.69
C SER A 299 -2.05 20.51 20.38
N GLU A 300 -2.51 21.76 20.43
CA GLU A 300 -2.48 22.63 19.25
C GLU A 300 -1.06 22.91 18.75
N ILE A 301 -0.10 23.14 19.65
CA ILE A 301 1.32 23.36 19.29
C ILE A 301 1.88 22.13 18.55
N MET A 302 1.59 20.92 19.04
CA MET A 302 2.04 19.66 18.42
C MET A 302 1.42 19.45 17.03
N PHE A 303 0.17 19.87 16.85
CA PHE A 303 -0.49 19.87 15.55
C PHE A 303 0.16 20.88 14.59
N GLN A 304 0.48 22.09 15.05
CA GLN A 304 1.16 23.10 14.24
C GLN A 304 2.54 22.63 13.76
N ASP A 305 3.27 21.86 14.57
CA ASP A 305 4.50 21.23 14.13
C ASP A 305 4.27 20.29 12.94
N SER A 306 3.19 19.51 12.96
CA SER A 306 2.84 18.63 11.83
C SER A 306 2.52 19.41 10.55
N LEU A 307 1.92 20.60 10.66
CA LEU A 307 1.74 21.51 9.52
C LEU A 307 3.07 22.04 8.98
N LYS A 308 3.99 22.46 9.86
CA LYS A 308 5.32 22.94 9.47
C LYS A 308 6.16 21.86 8.77
N LEU A 309 6.05 20.61 9.22
CA LEU A 309 6.78 19.48 8.64
C LEU A 309 6.49 19.31 7.14
N ILE A 310 5.25 19.60 6.71
CA ILE A 310 4.85 19.49 5.31
C ILE A 310 5.72 20.35 4.40
N ASP A 311 6.06 21.57 4.83
CA ASP A 311 6.90 22.48 4.06
C ASP A 311 8.39 22.13 4.19
N GLU A 312 8.84 21.85 5.40
CA GLU A 312 10.25 21.54 5.68
C GLU A 312 10.74 20.28 4.94
N CYS A 313 9.87 19.28 4.80
CA CYS A 313 10.12 18.06 4.02
C CYS A 313 9.72 18.19 2.55
N LYS A 314 9.15 19.32 2.11
CA LYS A 314 8.63 19.55 0.74
C LYS A 314 7.67 18.45 0.29
N LEU A 315 6.73 18.08 1.14
CA LEU A 315 5.79 16.98 0.88
C LEU A 315 4.73 17.40 -0.14
N THR A 316 4.48 16.54 -1.13
CA THR A 316 3.51 16.78 -2.21
C THR A 316 2.38 15.74 -2.25
N HIS A 317 2.63 14.51 -1.76
CA HIS A 317 1.64 13.42 -1.79
C HIS A 317 1.21 13.01 -0.38
N LEU A 318 0.32 13.78 0.23
CA LEU A 318 -0.14 13.52 1.59
C LEU A 318 -1.33 12.56 1.65
N HIS A 319 -1.21 11.53 2.47
CA HIS A 319 -2.35 10.75 2.94
C HIS A 319 -2.62 11.10 4.40
N ILE A 320 -3.73 11.81 4.62
CA ILE A 320 -4.13 12.26 5.96
C ILE A 320 -5.20 11.32 6.51
N PHE A 321 -4.85 10.65 7.60
CA PHE A 321 -5.73 9.76 8.36
C PHE A 321 -6.22 10.47 9.62
N PRO A 322 -7.52 10.73 9.78
CA PRO A 322 -8.07 11.06 11.09
C PRO A 322 -7.78 9.89 12.04
N TYR A 323 -7.28 10.17 13.26
CA TYR A 323 -7.07 9.12 14.24
C TYR A 323 -8.38 8.36 14.50
N SER A 324 -8.29 7.03 14.44
CA SER A 324 -9.41 6.12 14.60
C SER A 324 -9.01 5.09 15.66
N PRO A 325 -9.60 5.14 16.88
CA PRO A 325 -9.21 4.22 17.94
C PRO A 325 -9.53 2.79 17.52
N ARG A 326 -8.55 1.90 17.73
CA ARG A 326 -8.67 0.48 17.45
C ARG A 326 -8.62 -0.28 18.76
N GLU A 327 -9.63 -1.09 19.02
CA GLU A 327 -9.65 -1.97 20.18
C GLU A 327 -8.34 -2.78 20.24
N LYS A 328 -7.81 -3.03 21.44
CA LYS A 328 -6.52 -3.73 21.70
C LYS A 328 -5.24 -2.94 21.37
N THR A 329 -5.34 -1.70 20.90
CA THR A 329 -4.17 -0.85 20.68
C THR A 329 -3.86 0.01 21.91
N PRO A 330 -2.58 0.23 22.30
CA PRO A 330 -2.27 1.10 23.43
C PRO A 330 -2.84 2.52 23.32
N ALA A 331 -2.84 3.11 22.12
CA ALA A 331 -3.35 4.45 21.88
C ALA A 331 -4.87 4.57 22.12
N SER A 332 -5.65 3.49 22.02
CA SER A 332 -7.09 3.55 22.32
C SER A 332 -7.38 3.75 23.81
N ARG A 333 -6.39 3.55 24.68
CA ARG A 333 -6.49 3.72 26.14
C ARG A 333 -5.94 5.07 26.64
N MET A 334 -5.35 5.87 25.76
CA MET A 334 -4.84 7.20 26.10
C MET A 334 -5.98 8.23 26.18
N PRO A 335 -5.80 9.41 26.81
CA PRO A 335 -6.76 10.50 26.76
C PRO A 335 -7.05 10.94 25.31
N GLN A 336 -8.28 10.74 24.88
CA GLN A 336 -8.71 10.98 23.49
C GLN A 336 -8.94 12.46 23.22
N ILE A 337 -8.87 12.84 21.94
CA ILE A 337 -9.24 14.18 21.47
C ILE A 337 -10.65 14.14 20.91
N ASP A 338 -11.38 15.25 21.07
CA ASP A 338 -12.72 15.40 20.50
C ASP A 338 -12.73 15.19 18.97
N LYS A 339 -13.72 14.44 18.47
CA LYS A 339 -13.83 14.06 17.05
C LYS A 339 -13.95 15.27 16.12
N LYS A 340 -14.52 16.39 16.56
CA LYS A 340 -14.63 17.64 15.78
C LYS A 340 -13.24 18.22 15.56
N ILE A 341 -12.40 18.28 16.59
CA ILE A 341 -11.00 18.75 16.51
C ILE A 341 -10.20 17.84 15.58
N ILE A 342 -10.31 16.51 15.71
CA ILE A 342 -9.64 15.55 14.82
C ILE A 342 -10.02 15.81 13.35
N LYS A 343 -11.31 15.99 13.05
CA LYS A 343 -11.81 16.28 11.70
C LYS A 343 -11.28 17.60 11.15
N GLU A 344 -11.28 18.65 11.97
CA GLU A 344 -10.76 19.97 11.60
C GLU A 344 -9.26 19.93 11.28
N ARG A 345 -8.46 19.28 12.13
CA ARG A 345 -7.02 19.09 11.91
C ARG A 345 -6.75 18.31 10.64
N ALA A 346 -7.50 17.23 10.41
CA ALA A 346 -7.39 16.45 9.19
C ALA A 346 -7.74 17.29 7.94
N LYS A 347 -8.72 18.18 8.01
CA LYS A 347 -9.07 19.12 6.93
C LYS A 347 -7.92 20.10 6.67
N LYS A 348 -7.39 20.76 7.70
CA LYS A 348 -6.26 21.70 7.59
C LYS A 348 -5.01 21.06 6.97
N LEU A 349 -4.64 19.84 7.37
CA LEU A 349 -3.52 19.10 6.78
C LEU A 349 -3.76 18.77 5.29
N ARG A 350 -4.97 18.38 4.90
CA ARG A 350 -5.32 18.11 3.49
C ARG A 350 -5.25 19.38 2.65
N GLU A 351 -5.76 20.49 3.15
CA GLU A 351 -5.69 21.79 2.48
C GLU A 351 -4.24 22.24 2.28
N LYS A 352 -3.39 22.06 3.31
CA LYS A 352 -1.95 22.33 3.21
C LYS A 352 -1.27 21.45 2.17
N GLY A 353 -1.55 20.15 2.17
CA GLY A 353 -1.07 19.21 1.15
C GLY A 353 -1.51 19.58 -0.26
N LYS A 354 -2.79 19.95 -0.43
CA LYS A 354 -3.34 20.38 -1.73
C LYS A 354 -2.64 21.63 -2.25
N LYS A 355 -2.39 22.63 -1.39
CA LYS A 355 -1.63 23.84 -1.77
C LYS A 355 -0.23 23.50 -2.26
N ASN A 356 0.49 22.62 -1.56
CA ASN A 356 1.84 22.21 -1.96
C ASN A 356 1.85 21.38 -3.25
N LEU A 357 0.85 20.51 -3.44
CA LEU A 357 0.69 19.76 -4.68
C LEU A 357 0.43 20.70 -5.86
N ILE A 358 -0.55 21.61 -5.77
CA ILE A 358 -0.86 22.55 -6.85
C ILE A 358 0.38 23.38 -7.22
N LYS A 359 1.10 23.92 -6.23
CA LYS A 359 2.35 24.65 -6.47
C LYS A 359 3.38 23.79 -7.23
N TYR A 360 3.52 22.52 -6.85
CA TYR A 360 4.40 21.59 -7.55
C TYR A 360 3.93 21.34 -8.98
N LEU A 361 2.64 21.09 -9.22
CA LEU A 361 2.09 20.86 -10.56
C LEU A 361 2.28 22.07 -11.47
N THR A 362 2.05 23.29 -10.97
CA THR A 362 2.20 24.52 -11.76
C THR A 362 3.63 24.68 -12.25
N ASN A 363 4.61 24.38 -11.38
CA ASN A 363 6.03 24.43 -11.73
C ASN A 363 6.46 23.32 -12.71
N LYS A 364 5.58 22.37 -13.04
CA LYS A 364 5.85 21.29 -13.98
C LYS A 364 5.36 21.59 -15.40
N ILE A 365 4.52 22.60 -15.61
CA ILE A 365 4.05 22.92 -16.96
C ILE A 365 5.26 23.25 -17.85
N GLY A 366 5.33 22.63 -19.03
CA GLY A 366 6.47 22.71 -19.95
C GLY A 366 7.51 21.58 -19.80
N ASP A 367 7.57 20.89 -18.66
CA ASP A 367 8.51 19.78 -18.48
C ASP A 367 8.16 18.59 -19.40
N LYS A 368 9.20 17.87 -19.83
CA LYS A 368 9.08 16.61 -20.57
C LYS A 368 9.33 15.42 -19.64
N ASN A 369 8.40 14.48 -19.59
CA ASN A 369 8.49 13.32 -18.71
C ASN A 369 7.88 12.07 -19.33
N PHE A 370 8.19 10.91 -18.75
CA PHE A 370 7.66 9.62 -19.18
C PHE A 370 6.45 9.20 -18.34
N ILE A 371 5.33 8.89 -19.01
CA ILE A 371 4.05 8.55 -18.38
C ILE A 371 3.75 7.07 -18.55
N LEU A 372 3.57 6.34 -17.44
CA LEU A 372 3.02 4.99 -17.46
C LEU A 372 1.49 5.07 -17.51
N ILE A 373 0.89 4.57 -18.58
CA ILE A 373 -0.56 4.54 -18.77
C ILE A 373 -1.18 3.46 -17.87
N GLU A 374 -2.18 3.85 -17.07
CA GLU A 374 -2.85 2.96 -16.11
C GLU A 374 -4.27 2.57 -16.53
N SER A 375 -4.95 3.44 -17.27
CA SER A 375 -6.30 3.22 -17.73
C SER A 375 -6.59 4.10 -18.93
N SER A 376 -7.33 3.59 -19.91
CA SER A 376 -7.73 4.38 -21.08
C SER A 376 -9.17 4.10 -21.47
N ASP A 377 -9.87 5.15 -21.85
CA ASP A 377 -11.18 5.06 -22.51
C ASP A 377 -11.05 5.35 -24.01
N ALA A 378 -12.17 5.59 -24.69
CA ALA A 378 -12.18 5.85 -26.13
C ALA A 378 -11.44 7.13 -26.53
N GLN A 379 -11.37 8.13 -25.64
CA GLN A 379 -10.90 9.48 -25.97
C GLN A 379 -9.65 9.89 -25.18
N LYS A 380 -9.48 9.37 -23.95
CA LYS A 380 -8.40 9.80 -23.05
C LYS A 380 -7.70 8.63 -22.38
N SER A 381 -6.47 8.89 -21.97
CA SER A 381 -5.65 8.00 -21.17
C SER A 381 -5.26 8.69 -19.87
N ILE A 382 -5.26 7.93 -18.78
CA ILE A 382 -4.80 8.36 -17.47
C ILE A 382 -3.61 7.51 -17.10
N GLY A 383 -2.55 8.18 -16.64
CA GLY A 383 -1.33 7.54 -16.21
C GLY A 383 -0.68 8.25 -15.03
N LYS A 384 0.52 7.80 -14.70
CA LYS A 384 1.41 8.51 -13.79
C LYS A 384 2.82 8.62 -14.32
N ASP A 385 3.46 9.72 -13.97
CA ASP A 385 4.87 9.95 -14.25
C ASP A 385 5.80 9.23 -13.25
N GLN A 386 7.11 9.51 -13.37
CA GLN A 386 8.13 8.96 -12.50
C GLN A 386 7.94 9.42 -11.04
N HIS A 387 7.50 10.67 -10.85
CA HIS A 387 7.25 11.34 -9.56
C HIS A 387 5.90 10.98 -8.91
N PHE A 388 5.17 10.05 -9.52
CA PHE A 388 3.85 9.52 -9.09
C PHE A 388 2.68 10.49 -9.25
N ILE A 389 2.86 11.54 -10.04
CA ILE A 389 1.84 12.54 -10.35
C ILE A 389 0.86 11.95 -11.35
N LYS A 390 -0.44 12.21 -11.13
CA LYS A 390 -1.50 11.80 -12.05
C LYS A 390 -1.49 12.70 -13.28
N VAL A 391 -1.49 12.08 -14.45
CA VAL A 391 -1.45 12.75 -15.74
C VAL A 391 -2.60 12.25 -16.61
N GLN A 392 -3.28 13.17 -17.30
CA GLN A 392 -4.27 12.89 -18.34
C GLN A 392 -3.70 13.29 -19.70
N ILE A 393 -3.94 12.44 -20.69
CA ILE A 393 -3.61 12.67 -22.09
C ILE A 393 -4.90 12.49 -22.90
N ASP A 394 -5.23 13.47 -23.74
CA ASP A 394 -6.44 13.45 -24.59
C ASP A 394 -6.20 12.63 -25.87
N GLN A 395 -5.75 11.40 -25.66
CA GLN A 395 -5.54 10.38 -26.69
C GLN A 395 -5.71 9.00 -26.06
N LYS A 396 -6.29 8.05 -26.80
CA LYS A 396 -6.29 6.64 -26.41
C LYS A 396 -4.90 6.03 -26.63
N ILE A 397 -4.32 5.50 -25.55
CA ILE A 397 -3.00 4.87 -25.53
C ILE A 397 -3.13 3.54 -24.81
N GLN A 398 -2.39 2.53 -25.25
CA GLN A 398 -2.47 1.19 -24.65
C GLN A 398 -2.00 1.21 -23.18
N GLU A 399 -2.79 0.60 -22.29
CA GLU A 399 -2.42 0.43 -20.88
C GLU A 399 -1.09 -0.32 -20.71
N GLY A 400 -0.34 0.03 -19.66
CA GLY A 400 0.99 -0.55 -19.39
C GLY A 400 2.12 0.03 -20.25
N ASN A 401 1.82 0.90 -21.24
CA ASN A 401 2.86 1.57 -22.00
C ASN A 401 3.45 2.75 -21.21
N ILE A 402 4.75 2.99 -21.43
CA ILE A 402 5.46 4.19 -20.98
C ILE A 402 5.72 5.04 -22.20
N ILE A 403 5.25 6.29 -22.20
CA ILE A 403 5.38 7.21 -23.35
C ILE A 403 6.01 8.53 -22.92
N PRO A 404 6.76 9.21 -23.79
CA PRO A 404 7.20 10.58 -23.55
C PRO A 404 6.05 11.57 -23.76
N CYS A 405 5.91 12.51 -22.83
CA CYS A 405 4.92 13.58 -22.91
C CYS A 405 5.52 14.92 -22.47
N VAL A 406 4.94 16.02 -22.94
CA VAL A 406 5.13 17.37 -22.40
C VAL A 406 3.89 17.79 -21.62
N TYR A 407 4.09 18.39 -20.44
CA TYR A 407 2.99 18.92 -19.63
C TYR A 407 2.49 20.25 -20.17
N THR A 408 1.18 20.37 -20.40
CA THR A 408 0.56 21.54 -21.06
C THR A 408 -0.37 22.34 -20.16
N GLY A 409 -0.78 21.80 -19.00
CA GLY A 409 -1.70 22.49 -18.10
C GLY A 409 -2.12 21.63 -16.91
N ILE A 410 -3.08 22.13 -16.14
CA ILE A 410 -3.62 21.45 -14.96
C ILE A 410 -5.15 21.53 -15.00
N TYR A 411 -5.83 20.44 -14.68
CA TYR A 411 -7.27 20.39 -14.50
C TYR A 411 -7.62 19.49 -13.31
N ASN A 412 -8.37 20.00 -12.33
CA ASN A 412 -8.81 19.26 -11.14
C ASN A 412 -7.68 18.48 -10.43
N ASP A 413 -6.56 19.16 -10.12
CA ASP A 413 -5.37 18.58 -9.47
C ASP A 413 -4.67 17.47 -10.31
N VAL A 414 -4.93 17.39 -11.62
CA VAL A 414 -4.31 16.46 -12.58
C VAL A 414 -3.54 17.24 -13.64
N LEU A 415 -2.32 16.80 -13.98
CA LEU A 415 -1.57 17.38 -15.10
C LEU A 415 -2.19 16.95 -16.44
N LEU A 416 -2.34 17.90 -17.35
CA LEU A 416 -2.65 17.63 -18.74
C LEU A 416 -1.34 17.52 -19.51
N ALA A 417 -1.27 16.57 -20.44
CA ALA A 417 -0.07 16.34 -21.23
C ALA A 417 -0.38 15.99 -22.68
N LYS A 418 0.55 16.32 -23.57
CA LYS A 418 0.57 15.89 -24.97
C LYS A 418 1.74 14.95 -25.20
N ARG A 419 1.52 13.91 -26.00
CA ARG A 419 2.58 12.98 -26.42
C ARG A 419 3.59 13.72 -27.32
N ILE A 420 4.87 13.38 -27.16
CA ILE A 420 5.98 13.85 -28.00
C ILE A 420 6.37 12.75 -28.98
#